data_AF-A0A967DBZ6-F1
#
_entry.id   AF-A0A967DBZ6-F1
#
_cell.length_a   1.000
_cell.length_b   1.000
_cell.length_c   1.000
_cell.angle_alpha   90.00
_cell.angle_beta   90.00
_cell.angle_gamma   90.00
#
_symmetry.space_group_name_H-M   'P 1'
#
loop_
_entity.id
_entity.type
_entity.pdbx_description
1 polymer ?
#
loop_
_entity_poly.entity_id
_entity_poly.type
_entity_poly.pdbx_seq_one_letter_code
_entity_poly.pdbx_strand_id
1 'polypeptide(L)'
;MIQKKTKEAAAAPARKSADLRGPVEELRAVGAEPFLGDELVEEARAVGLDLSERDLPGLSVKMSVLERVSFAGTEISAPFLQDVRLVRCDLSNATWRKFQATRVEFVECRLIGMKALECNWQDVLLRDCDGRYLQLTDGRLRSCEFRESNFTEADLRAVDFSSTLVGQLDLTRADLRGARLRNLDLRDSEIEGLLVAPEDVKGAVVSAPQAMDLARLLGLVIR
;
A
#
# COMPACT_ATOMS: atom_id res chain seq x y z
N MET A 1 21.16 -40.52 -7.38
CA MET A 1 21.52 -39.16 -6.90
C MET A 1 21.20 -38.21 -8.04
N ILE A 2 20.15 -37.39 -7.96
CA ILE A 2 20.17 -36.08 -7.29
C ILE A 2 18.76 -35.82 -6.76
N GLN A 3 18.60 -35.74 -5.43
CA GLN A 3 17.37 -35.23 -4.83
C GLN A 3 17.29 -33.74 -5.13
N LYS A 4 16.32 -33.32 -5.95
CA LYS A 4 15.89 -31.92 -6.02
C LYS A 4 15.31 -31.57 -4.65
N LYS A 5 16.12 -30.93 -3.80
CA LYS A 5 15.61 -30.18 -2.65
C LYS A 5 14.68 -29.11 -3.22
N THR A 6 13.38 -29.35 -3.16
CA THR A 6 12.36 -28.30 -3.29
C THR A 6 12.68 -27.31 -2.18
N LYS A 7 13.34 -26.22 -2.55
CA LYS A 7 13.61 -25.11 -1.64
C LYS A 7 12.23 -24.52 -1.35
N GLU A 8 11.63 -24.90 -0.22
CA GLU A 8 10.44 -24.22 0.31
C GLU A 8 10.73 -22.73 0.20
N ALA A 9 9.89 -22.02 -0.55
CA ALA A 9 9.93 -20.58 -0.58
C ALA A 9 9.79 -20.13 0.88
N ALA A 10 10.81 -19.46 1.42
CA ALA A 10 10.71 -18.84 2.73
C ALA A 10 9.42 -18.00 2.73
N ALA A 11 8.50 -18.32 3.64
CA ALA A 11 7.29 -17.54 3.83
C ALA A 11 7.69 -16.07 4.01
N ALA A 12 6.95 -15.15 3.37
CA ALA A 12 7.18 -13.74 3.57
C ALA A 12 7.13 -13.45 5.09
N PRO A 13 8.10 -12.69 5.63
CA PRO A 13 8.12 -12.38 7.06
C PRO A 13 6.82 -11.68 7.45
N ALA A 14 6.25 -12.06 8.59
CA ALA A 14 5.06 -11.41 9.11
C ALA A 14 5.31 -9.91 9.32
N ARG A 15 4.38 -9.09 8.86
CA ARG A 15 4.37 -7.64 9.08
C ARG A 15 4.31 -7.34 10.58
N LYS A 16 5.01 -6.28 11.02
CA LYS A 16 4.81 -5.69 12.35
C LYS A 16 3.73 -4.61 12.34
N SER A 17 2.87 -4.58 13.35
CA SER A 17 1.89 -3.49 13.55
C SER A 17 2.54 -2.20 14.05
N ALA A 18 1.79 -1.10 13.95
CA ALA A 18 2.18 0.17 14.57
C ALA A 18 2.38 -0.01 16.09
N ASP A 19 3.48 0.51 16.63
CA ASP A 19 3.77 0.48 18.07
C ASP A 19 3.18 1.72 18.75
N LEU A 20 1.87 1.70 18.99
CA LEU A 20 1.16 2.76 19.71
C LEU A 20 1.26 2.49 21.22
N ARG A 21 1.98 3.34 21.94
CA ARG A 21 2.12 3.23 23.40
C ARG A 21 0.80 3.60 24.08
N GLY A 22 0.31 2.72 24.93
CA GLY A 22 -0.94 2.93 25.68
C GLY A 22 -2.21 2.85 24.81
N PRO A 23 -3.39 2.94 25.43
CA PRO A 23 -4.66 3.14 24.73
C PRO A 23 -4.63 4.37 23.81
N VAL A 24 -5.29 4.28 22.65
CA VAL A 24 -5.37 5.38 21.67
C VAL A 24 -6.02 6.63 22.27
N GLU A 25 -6.91 6.44 23.24
CA GLU A 25 -7.61 7.49 23.97
C GLU A 25 -6.68 8.33 24.87
N GLU A 26 -5.48 7.82 25.20
CA GLU A 26 -4.49 8.53 26.02
C GLU A 26 -3.59 9.46 25.19
N LEU A 27 -3.61 9.35 23.86
CA LEU A 27 -2.84 10.22 22.97
C LEU A 27 -3.32 11.68 23.05
N ARG A 28 -2.38 12.61 22.94
CA ARG A 28 -2.68 14.06 23.02
C ARG A 28 -3.54 14.49 21.84
N ALA A 29 -4.74 15.00 22.10
CA ALA A 29 -5.57 15.60 21.06
C ALA A 29 -4.88 16.85 20.47
N VAL A 30 -4.78 16.92 19.15
CA VAL A 30 -4.16 18.05 18.44
C VAL A 30 -5.05 18.60 17.32
N GLY A 31 -4.94 19.91 17.10
CA GLY A 31 -5.52 20.61 15.94
C GLY A 31 -4.64 20.48 14.70
N ALA A 32 -4.89 21.33 13.70
CA ALA A 32 -4.14 21.33 12.44
C ALA A 32 -2.75 21.96 12.56
N GLU A 33 -2.56 22.85 13.52
CA GLU A 33 -1.37 23.70 13.65
C GLU A 33 -0.05 22.90 13.69
N PRO A 34 0.08 21.77 14.40
CA PRO A 34 1.32 20.99 14.42
C PRO A 34 1.71 20.37 13.07
N PHE A 35 0.77 20.22 12.14
CA PHE A 35 1.02 19.61 10.82
C PHE A 35 1.45 20.63 9.76
N LEU A 36 1.28 21.93 10.02
CA LEU A 36 1.52 23.00 9.05
C LEU A 36 2.99 23.49 9.02
N GLY A 37 3.84 22.92 9.87
CA GLY A 37 5.27 23.22 9.91
C GLY A 37 6.12 21.96 9.72
N ASP A 38 7.45 22.14 9.71
CA ASP A 38 8.44 21.06 9.55
C ASP A 38 8.70 20.28 10.87
N GLU A 39 7.89 20.49 11.90
CA GLU A 39 8.09 19.89 13.22
C GLU A 39 7.57 18.44 13.28
N LEU A 40 8.18 17.64 14.15
CA LEU A 40 7.72 16.28 14.42
C LEU A 40 6.42 16.31 15.24
N VAL A 41 5.36 15.73 14.69
CA VAL A 41 4.13 15.43 15.44
C VAL A 41 4.26 14.04 16.08
N GLU A 42 4.28 13.98 17.41
CA GLU A 42 4.48 12.73 18.15
C GLU A 42 3.44 12.55 19.26
N GLU A 43 3.09 11.28 19.53
CA GLU A 43 2.15 10.87 20.59
C GLU A 43 0.80 11.63 20.51
N ALA A 44 0.30 11.81 19.29
CA ALA A 44 -0.82 12.67 18.97
C ALA A 44 -2.03 11.90 18.44
N ARG A 45 -3.22 12.45 18.73
CA ARG A 45 -4.48 12.06 18.12
C ARG A 45 -5.10 13.25 17.40
N ALA A 46 -5.19 13.17 16.08
CA ALA A 46 -5.87 14.16 15.25
C ALA A 46 -7.16 13.57 14.69
N VAL A 47 -8.26 14.31 14.77
CA VAL A 47 -9.58 13.84 14.37
C VAL A 47 -10.30 14.87 13.53
N GLY A 48 -10.76 14.49 12.34
CA GLY A 48 -11.64 15.34 11.53
C GLY A 48 -10.97 16.60 10.99
N LEU A 49 -9.64 16.60 10.89
CA LEU A 49 -8.89 17.75 10.39
C LEU A 49 -8.94 17.79 8.86
N ASP A 50 -9.07 18.99 8.32
CA ASP A 50 -8.95 19.23 6.89
C ASP A 50 -7.60 19.89 6.57
N LEU A 51 -6.69 19.08 6.05
CA LEU A 51 -5.37 19.48 5.56
C LEU A 51 -5.31 19.38 4.02
N SER A 52 -6.46 19.29 3.33
CA SER A 52 -6.49 19.20 1.88
C SER A 52 -5.85 20.41 1.22
N GLU A 53 -5.04 20.14 0.19
CA GLU A 53 -4.31 21.12 -0.63
C GLU A 53 -3.42 22.08 0.18
N ARG A 54 -3.17 21.77 1.47
CA ARG A 54 -2.28 22.56 2.32
C ARG A 54 -0.83 22.29 1.96
N ASP A 55 -0.01 23.32 2.18
CA ASP A 55 1.43 23.14 2.27
C ASP A 55 1.75 22.45 3.61
N LEU A 56 2.39 21.29 3.52
CA LEU A 56 2.76 20.43 4.64
C LEU A 56 4.24 20.07 4.49
N PRO A 57 5.13 21.08 4.53
CA PRO A 57 6.53 20.84 4.27
C PRO A 57 7.07 19.88 5.34
N GLY A 58 7.80 18.86 4.89
CA GLY A 58 8.46 17.91 5.80
C GLY A 58 7.54 17.10 6.72
N LEU A 59 6.25 16.91 6.37
CA LEU A 59 5.26 16.17 7.19
C LEU A 59 5.88 14.94 7.88
N SER A 60 6.04 15.03 9.20
CA SER A 60 6.71 14.03 10.02
C SER A 60 5.85 13.67 11.21
N VAL A 61 5.39 12.41 11.27
CA VAL A 61 4.48 11.94 12.32
C VAL A 61 4.97 10.63 12.92
N LYS A 62 4.96 10.54 14.26
CA LYS A 62 5.33 9.35 15.03
C LYS A 62 4.31 8.96 16.08
N MET A 63 4.17 7.66 16.34
CA MET A 63 3.39 7.12 17.48
C MET A 63 2.01 7.79 17.62
N SER A 64 1.29 7.94 16.51
CA SER A 64 0.10 8.80 16.43
C SER A 64 -1.05 8.12 15.71
N VAL A 65 -2.26 8.60 16.00
CA VAL A 65 -3.48 8.19 15.32
C VAL A 65 -4.12 9.38 14.62
N LEU A 66 -4.31 9.25 13.32
CA LEU A 66 -5.01 10.22 12.48
C LEU A 66 -6.34 9.60 12.07
N GLU A 67 -7.46 10.21 12.45
CA GLU A 67 -8.79 9.68 12.18
C GLU A 67 -9.62 10.70 11.40
N ARG A 68 -10.15 10.32 10.23
CA ARG A 68 -10.91 11.24 9.36
C ARG A 68 -10.14 12.53 9.03
N VAL A 69 -8.83 12.43 8.84
CA VAL A 69 -8.01 13.56 8.39
C VAL A 69 -7.96 13.57 6.87
N SER A 70 -8.20 14.72 6.25
CA SER A 70 -8.07 14.91 4.81
C SER A 70 -6.68 15.45 4.47
N PHE A 71 -5.96 14.73 3.62
CA PHE A 71 -4.74 15.12 2.92
C PHE A 71 -4.98 15.23 1.41
N ALA A 72 -6.24 15.33 0.98
CA ALA A 72 -6.60 15.31 -0.44
C ALA A 72 -5.87 16.41 -1.21
N GLY A 73 -5.34 16.08 -2.39
CA GLY A 73 -4.64 17.03 -3.26
C GLY A 73 -3.31 17.60 -2.71
N THR A 74 -2.82 17.13 -1.55
CA THR A 74 -1.54 17.61 -1.00
C THR A 74 -0.36 17.16 -1.86
N GLU A 75 0.64 18.03 -2.01
CA GLU A 75 1.91 17.70 -2.65
C GLU A 75 3.02 17.74 -1.60
N ILE A 76 3.53 16.56 -1.21
CA ILE A 76 4.50 16.46 -0.12
C ILE A 76 5.76 15.74 -0.61
N SER A 77 6.91 16.36 -0.35
CA SER A 77 8.22 15.76 -0.59
C SER A 77 8.79 15.18 0.69
N ALA A 78 9.18 13.91 0.62
CA ALA A 78 9.74 13.12 1.71
C ALA A 78 8.91 13.09 3.01
N PRO A 79 7.57 12.86 2.96
CA PRO A 79 6.81 12.65 4.19
C PRO A 79 7.35 11.43 4.94
N PHE A 80 7.35 11.52 6.26
CA PHE A 80 7.86 10.49 7.16
C PHE A 80 6.80 10.08 8.16
N LEU A 81 6.37 8.83 8.12
CA LEU A 81 5.44 8.26 9.09
C LEU A 81 6.06 7.02 9.76
N GLN A 82 6.07 6.99 11.08
CA GLN A 82 6.55 5.83 11.83
C GLN A 82 5.63 5.52 13.02
N ASP A 83 5.17 4.27 13.15
CA ASP A 83 4.22 3.89 14.22
C ASP A 83 2.93 4.72 14.17
N VAL A 84 2.37 4.88 12.97
CA VAL A 84 1.19 5.71 12.72
C VAL A 84 0.03 4.86 12.25
N ARG A 85 -1.17 5.14 12.76
CA ARG A 85 -2.42 4.61 12.20
C ARG A 85 -3.24 5.72 11.59
N LEU A 86 -3.56 5.59 10.30
CA LEU A 86 -4.52 6.40 9.58
C LEU A 86 -5.83 5.62 9.48
N VAL A 87 -6.92 6.18 10.02
CA VAL A 87 -8.24 5.56 10.03
C VAL A 87 -9.22 6.47 9.31
N ARG A 88 -9.83 5.98 8.23
CA ARG A 88 -10.82 6.74 7.45
C ARG A 88 -10.28 8.09 6.95
N CYS A 89 -8.97 8.17 6.68
CA CYS A 89 -8.34 9.36 6.14
C CYS A 89 -8.53 9.43 4.62
N ASP A 90 -8.53 10.64 4.09
CA ASP A 90 -8.60 10.89 2.65
C ASP A 90 -7.23 11.33 2.13
N LEU A 91 -6.64 10.58 1.22
CA LEU A 91 -5.40 10.91 0.51
C LEU A 91 -5.65 11.03 -1.00
N SER A 92 -6.90 11.26 -1.42
CA SER A 92 -7.28 11.33 -2.82
C SER A 92 -6.47 12.37 -3.57
N ASN A 93 -5.94 11.99 -4.74
CA ASN A 93 -5.14 12.84 -5.61
C ASN A 93 -3.89 13.46 -4.96
N ALA A 94 -3.51 13.04 -3.75
CA ALA A 94 -2.30 13.52 -3.12
C ALA A 94 -1.06 12.99 -3.86
N THR A 95 -0.02 13.81 -3.99
CA THR A 95 1.26 13.42 -4.58
C THR A 95 2.34 13.43 -3.52
N TRP A 96 2.71 12.24 -3.04
CA TRP A 96 3.72 12.06 -1.99
C TRP A 96 4.96 11.39 -2.59
N ARG A 97 6.03 12.17 -2.72
CA ARG A 97 7.31 11.71 -3.30
C ARG A 97 8.25 11.29 -2.19
N LYS A 98 9.00 10.20 -2.38
CA LYS A 98 9.97 9.67 -1.42
C LYS A 98 9.33 9.38 -0.05
N PHE A 99 8.07 8.94 -0.06
CA PHE A 99 7.29 8.68 1.15
C PHE A 99 7.91 7.52 1.95
N GLN A 100 8.34 7.82 3.18
CA GLN A 100 8.91 6.86 4.12
C GLN A 100 7.86 6.44 5.13
N ALA A 101 7.57 5.14 5.17
CA ALA A 101 6.60 4.57 6.10
C ALA A 101 7.21 3.37 6.82
N THR A 102 7.22 3.37 8.14
CA THR A 102 7.67 2.24 8.96
C THR A 102 6.61 1.90 10.01
N ARG A 103 6.06 0.67 9.96
CA ARG A 103 4.98 0.22 10.87
C ARG A 103 3.78 1.18 10.82
N VAL A 104 3.27 1.41 9.61
CA VAL A 104 2.14 2.30 9.34
C VAL A 104 0.92 1.49 8.92
N GLU A 105 -0.25 1.88 9.40
CA GLU A 105 -1.52 1.23 9.08
C GLU A 105 -2.47 2.23 8.44
N PHE A 106 -2.95 1.91 7.24
CA PHE A 106 -4.06 2.58 6.60
C PHE A 106 -5.28 1.66 6.71
N VAL A 107 -6.32 2.17 7.36
CA VAL A 107 -7.55 1.42 7.63
C VAL A 107 -8.72 2.25 7.12
N GLU A 108 -9.50 1.69 6.19
CA GLU A 108 -10.67 2.36 5.62
C GLU A 108 -10.32 3.70 4.93
N CYS A 109 -9.09 3.85 4.45
CA CYS A 109 -8.62 5.09 3.83
C CYS A 109 -9.02 5.18 2.36
N ARG A 110 -9.24 6.41 1.90
CA ARG A 110 -9.48 6.72 0.49
C ARG A 110 -8.15 7.14 -0.13
N LEU A 111 -7.63 6.36 -1.07
CA LEU A 111 -6.33 6.56 -1.74
C LEU A 111 -6.52 6.82 -3.25
N ILE A 112 -7.71 7.23 -3.67
CA ILE A 112 -8.08 7.31 -5.09
C ILE A 112 -7.19 8.30 -5.83
N GLY A 113 -6.51 7.84 -6.88
CA GLY A 113 -5.62 8.69 -7.68
C GLY A 113 -4.39 9.21 -6.93
N MET A 114 -4.12 8.72 -5.71
CA MET A 114 -2.93 9.07 -4.95
C MET A 114 -1.68 8.65 -5.74
N LYS A 115 -0.63 9.46 -5.68
CA LYS A 115 0.67 9.17 -6.27
C LYS A 115 1.69 9.02 -5.16
N ALA A 116 2.00 7.78 -4.81
CA ALA A 116 3.07 7.42 -3.88
C ALA A 116 4.32 7.02 -4.69
N LEU A 117 5.15 8.03 -5.00
CA LEU A 117 6.27 7.87 -5.93
C LEU A 117 7.57 7.67 -5.16
N GLU A 118 8.42 6.72 -5.59
CA GLU A 118 9.73 6.44 -4.97
C GLU A 118 9.62 6.11 -3.46
N CYS A 119 8.55 5.42 -3.05
CA CYS A 119 8.28 5.18 -1.64
C CYS A 119 9.20 4.11 -1.03
N ASN A 120 9.42 4.19 0.28
CA ASN A 120 10.10 3.16 1.06
C ASN A 120 9.19 2.75 2.22
N TRP A 121 8.51 1.62 2.05
CA TRP A 121 7.54 1.11 3.00
C TRP A 121 8.07 -0.15 3.66
N GLN A 122 8.09 -0.13 4.97
CA GLN A 122 8.45 -1.25 5.81
C GLN A 122 7.34 -1.50 6.82
N ASP A 123 6.89 -2.75 6.91
CA ASP A 123 5.87 -3.16 7.87
C ASP A 123 4.52 -2.41 7.70
N VAL A 124 4.13 -2.07 6.47
CA VAL A 124 2.92 -1.27 6.16
C VAL A 124 1.70 -2.16 5.91
N LEU A 125 0.55 -1.79 6.48
CA LEU A 125 -0.76 -2.40 6.20
C LEU A 125 -1.65 -1.44 5.43
N LEU A 126 -2.25 -1.93 4.35
CA LEU A 126 -3.45 -1.34 3.74
C LEU A 126 -4.61 -2.31 3.98
N ARG A 127 -5.66 -1.89 4.68
CA ARG A 127 -6.86 -2.68 4.95
C ARG A 127 -8.11 -1.88 4.65
N ASP A 128 -9.08 -2.47 3.96
CA ASP A 128 -10.36 -1.83 3.63
C ASP A 128 -10.21 -0.50 2.87
N CYS A 129 -9.13 -0.34 2.09
CA CYS A 129 -8.84 0.92 1.41
C CYS A 129 -9.45 0.99 0.01
N ASP A 130 -9.86 2.19 -0.41
CA ASP A 130 -10.23 2.48 -1.80
C ASP A 130 -9.03 3.13 -2.52
N GLY A 131 -8.21 2.30 -3.15
CA GLY A 131 -7.02 2.67 -3.92
C GLY A 131 -7.19 2.63 -5.43
N ARG A 132 -8.41 2.88 -5.94
CA ARG A 132 -8.64 3.00 -7.38
C ARG A 132 -7.74 4.06 -7.99
N TYR A 133 -7.12 3.77 -9.13
CA TYR A 133 -6.17 4.68 -9.79
C TYR A 133 -4.93 5.05 -8.96
N LEU A 134 -4.64 4.34 -7.86
CA LEU A 134 -3.42 4.54 -7.08
C LEU A 134 -2.19 4.35 -7.98
N GLN A 135 -1.23 5.27 -7.90
CA GLN A 135 0.07 5.12 -8.52
C GLN A 135 1.11 4.85 -7.45
N LEU A 136 1.60 3.61 -7.42
CA LEU A 136 2.69 3.18 -6.56
C LEU A 136 3.81 2.70 -7.49
N THR A 137 4.70 3.61 -7.88
CA THR A 137 5.78 3.31 -8.83
C THR A 137 7.13 3.54 -8.19
N ASP A 138 8.11 2.71 -8.57
CA ASP A 138 9.48 2.73 -8.04
C ASP A 138 9.57 2.60 -6.51
N GLY A 139 8.53 2.02 -5.90
CA GLY A 139 8.43 1.78 -4.47
C GLY A 139 9.18 0.53 -4.01
N ARG A 140 9.81 0.60 -2.83
CA ARG A 140 10.37 -0.55 -2.12
C ARG A 140 9.43 -0.96 -0.99
N LEU A 141 8.86 -2.16 -1.10
CA LEU A 141 7.97 -2.72 -0.10
C LEU A 141 8.68 -3.86 0.65
N ARG A 142 8.71 -3.78 1.98
CA ARG A 142 9.30 -4.80 2.86
C ARG A 142 8.32 -5.21 3.94
N SER A 143 8.00 -6.50 4.00
CA SER A 143 7.07 -7.05 4.99
C SER A 143 5.72 -6.32 4.97
N CYS A 144 5.22 -5.93 3.79
CA CYS A 144 3.96 -5.19 3.68
C CYS A 144 2.77 -6.16 3.56
N GLU A 145 1.58 -5.65 3.81
CA GLU A 145 0.35 -6.44 3.76
C GLU A 145 -0.81 -5.61 3.21
N PHE A 146 -1.44 -6.07 2.13
CA PHE A 146 -2.61 -5.42 1.54
C PHE A 146 -3.81 -6.37 1.61
N ARG A 147 -4.90 -5.94 2.24
CA ARG A 147 -6.10 -6.78 2.42
C ARG A 147 -7.38 -6.02 2.11
N GLU A 148 -8.36 -6.72 1.58
CA GLU A 148 -9.76 -6.25 1.52
C GLU A 148 -9.86 -4.86 0.85
N SER A 149 -9.03 -4.60 -0.16
CA SER A 149 -8.85 -3.25 -0.73
C SER A 149 -9.08 -3.25 -2.23
N ASN A 150 -9.57 -2.12 -2.74
CA ASN A 150 -9.82 -1.92 -4.16
C ASN A 150 -8.62 -1.21 -4.82
N PHE A 151 -7.97 -1.87 -5.77
CA PHE A 151 -6.87 -1.35 -6.59
C PHE A 151 -7.22 -1.39 -8.10
N THR A 152 -8.51 -1.27 -8.44
CA THR A 152 -8.96 -1.20 -9.83
C THR A 152 -8.22 -0.09 -10.56
N GLU A 153 -7.67 -0.39 -11.73
CA GLU A 153 -6.91 0.54 -12.57
C GLU A 153 -5.72 1.21 -11.86
N ALA A 154 -5.19 0.60 -10.79
CA ALA A 154 -3.98 1.06 -10.14
C ALA A 154 -2.74 0.84 -11.03
N ASP A 155 -1.79 1.78 -10.98
CA ASP A 155 -0.47 1.66 -11.58
C ASP A 155 0.52 1.18 -10.53
N LEU A 156 0.87 -0.11 -10.61
CA LEU A 156 1.75 -0.83 -9.69
C LEU A 156 3.00 -1.34 -10.42
N ARG A 157 3.40 -0.67 -11.51
CA ARG A 157 4.52 -1.07 -12.35
C ARG A 157 5.84 -1.06 -11.58
N ALA A 158 6.68 -2.04 -11.89
CA ALA A 158 8.03 -2.21 -11.32
C ALA A 158 8.09 -2.33 -9.77
N VAL A 159 6.96 -2.55 -9.09
CA VAL A 159 6.93 -2.76 -7.64
C VAL A 159 7.44 -4.17 -7.29
N ASP A 160 8.25 -4.27 -6.24
CA ASP A 160 8.70 -5.55 -5.71
C ASP A 160 7.74 -6.09 -4.63
N PHE A 161 6.85 -7.00 -5.02
CA PHE A 161 5.90 -7.65 -4.11
C PHE A 161 6.46 -8.90 -3.42
N SER A 162 7.74 -9.27 -3.62
CA SER A 162 8.29 -10.54 -3.14
C SER A 162 8.29 -10.74 -1.61
N SER A 163 8.10 -9.67 -0.85
CA SER A 163 7.95 -9.69 0.61
C SER A 163 6.63 -9.09 1.09
N THR A 164 5.62 -9.07 0.22
CA THR A 164 4.30 -8.54 0.49
C THR A 164 3.29 -9.68 0.57
N LEU A 165 2.40 -9.60 1.56
CA LEU A 165 1.22 -10.44 1.66
C LEU A 165 0.03 -9.72 1.04
N VAL A 166 -0.77 -10.43 0.26
CA VAL A 166 -2.02 -9.89 -0.30
C VAL A 166 -3.17 -10.85 -0.03
N GLY A 167 -4.39 -10.33 0.04
CA GLY A 167 -5.60 -11.14 0.12
C GLY A 167 -6.85 -10.31 -0.09
N GLN A 168 -7.82 -10.83 -0.84
CA GLN A 168 -9.08 -10.14 -1.11
C GLN A 168 -8.87 -8.74 -1.72
N LEU A 169 -8.00 -8.66 -2.74
CA LEU A 169 -7.80 -7.43 -3.49
C LEU A 169 -8.65 -7.43 -4.76
N ASP A 170 -9.16 -6.27 -5.14
CA ASP A 170 -9.65 -6.04 -6.50
C ASP A 170 -8.54 -5.40 -7.33
N LEU A 171 -7.89 -6.18 -8.21
CA LEU A 171 -6.82 -5.73 -9.12
C LEU A 171 -7.34 -5.60 -10.56
N THR A 172 -8.65 -5.42 -10.75
CA THR A 172 -9.26 -5.32 -12.07
C THR A 172 -8.60 -4.22 -12.89
N ARG A 173 -8.07 -4.57 -14.07
CA ARG A 173 -7.31 -3.66 -14.96
C ARG A 173 -6.11 -2.96 -14.32
N ALA A 174 -5.59 -3.46 -13.20
CA ALA A 174 -4.36 -2.93 -12.62
C ALA A 174 -3.14 -3.22 -13.52
N ASP A 175 -2.16 -2.33 -13.50
CA ASP A 175 -0.92 -2.47 -14.25
C ASP A 175 0.21 -2.98 -13.36
N LEU A 176 0.59 -4.24 -13.56
CA LEU A 176 1.66 -4.92 -12.84
C LEU A 176 2.87 -5.20 -13.74
N ARG A 177 3.01 -4.51 -14.88
CA ARG A 177 4.14 -4.73 -15.78
C ARG A 177 5.48 -4.46 -15.09
N GLY A 178 6.39 -5.41 -15.17
CA GLY A 178 7.69 -5.36 -14.50
C GLY A 178 7.65 -5.59 -12.98
N ALA A 179 6.47 -5.81 -12.39
CA ALA A 179 6.35 -6.10 -10.96
C ALA A 179 6.88 -7.51 -10.64
N ARG A 180 7.45 -7.69 -9.44
CA ARG A 180 7.94 -9.00 -8.99
C ARG A 180 6.88 -9.72 -8.17
N LEU A 181 6.16 -10.65 -8.80
CA LEU A 181 5.04 -11.38 -8.20
C LEU A 181 5.42 -12.75 -7.61
N ARG A 182 6.71 -13.02 -7.43
CA ARG A 182 7.18 -14.36 -7.02
C ARG A 182 6.62 -14.74 -5.65
N ASN A 183 5.94 -15.88 -5.58
CA ASN A 183 5.24 -16.43 -4.42
C ASN A 183 4.08 -15.55 -3.91
N LEU A 184 3.66 -14.54 -4.67
CA LEU A 184 2.49 -13.73 -4.32
C LEU A 184 1.23 -14.57 -4.54
N ASP A 185 0.41 -14.70 -3.50
CA ASP A 185 -0.83 -15.48 -3.56
C ASP A 185 -2.00 -14.59 -3.95
N LEU A 186 -2.46 -14.73 -5.19
CA LEU A 186 -3.54 -13.95 -5.77
C LEU A 186 -4.87 -14.72 -5.77
N ARG A 187 -4.94 -15.94 -5.21
CA ARG A 187 -6.12 -16.82 -5.34
C ARG A 187 -7.41 -16.24 -4.81
N ASP A 188 -7.32 -15.36 -3.82
CA ASP A 188 -8.46 -14.69 -3.19
C ASP A 188 -8.71 -13.28 -3.76
N SER A 189 -8.03 -12.90 -4.85
CA SER A 189 -8.11 -11.56 -5.45
C SER A 189 -8.74 -11.59 -6.85
N GLU A 190 -9.43 -10.51 -7.23
CA GLU A 190 -9.93 -10.31 -8.59
C GLU A 190 -8.79 -9.79 -9.48
N ILE A 191 -8.57 -10.41 -10.65
CA ILE A 191 -7.47 -10.05 -11.57
C ILE A 191 -7.95 -9.87 -13.02
N GLU A 192 -9.25 -9.61 -13.22
CA GLU A 192 -9.81 -9.43 -14.55
C GLU A 192 -9.12 -8.26 -15.29
N GLY A 193 -8.68 -8.48 -16.52
CA GLY A 193 -8.06 -7.41 -17.32
C GLY A 193 -6.68 -6.96 -16.83
N LEU A 194 -6.05 -7.66 -15.90
CA LEU A 194 -4.73 -7.33 -15.36
C LEU A 194 -3.70 -7.15 -16.47
N LEU A 195 -2.93 -6.06 -16.42
CA LEU A 195 -1.86 -5.81 -17.40
C LEU A 195 -0.54 -6.37 -16.87
N VAL A 196 -0.04 -7.41 -17.52
CA VAL A 196 1.21 -8.11 -17.20
C VAL A 196 1.91 -8.56 -18.49
N ALA A 197 3.23 -8.70 -18.43
CA ALA A 197 4.01 -9.43 -19.42
C ALA A 197 4.19 -10.90 -19.00
N PRO A 198 4.50 -11.82 -19.93
CA PRO A 198 4.72 -13.24 -19.60
C PRO A 198 5.74 -13.49 -18.48
N GLU A 199 6.77 -12.65 -18.38
CA GLU A 199 7.81 -12.73 -17.37
C GLU A 199 7.35 -12.33 -15.96
N ASP A 200 6.33 -11.47 -15.85
CA ASP A 200 5.89 -10.86 -14.58
C ASP A 200 5.15 -11.87 -13.68
N VAL A 201 4.40 -12.78 -14.30
CA VAL A 201 3.58 -13.79 -13.59
C VAL A 201 4.38 -14.96 -13.03
N LYS A 202 5.71 -14.97 -13.23
CA LYS A 202 6.57 -16.09 -12.85
C LYS A 202 6.55 -16.35 -11.33
N GLY A 203 5.97 -17.47 -10.95
CA GLY A 203 5.90 -17.93 -9.57
C GLY A 203 4.79 -17.27 -8.74
N ALA A 204 3.92 -16.47 -9.36
CA ALA A 204 2.67 -16.07 -8.73
C ALA A 204 1.79 -17.31 -8.50
N VAL A 205 1.03 -17.32 -7.40
CA VAL A 205 0.09 -18.39 -7.07
C VAL A 205 -1.30 -17.90 -7.46
N VAL A 206 -1.94 -18.61 -8.38
CA VAL A 206 -3.25 -18.28 -8.94
C VAL A 206 -4.16 -19.50 -8.93
N SER A 207 -5.47 -19.28 -8.98
CA SER A 207 -6.47 -20.33 -9.13
C SER A 207 -6.55 -20.80 -10.59
N ALA A 208 -7.21 -21.93 -10.85
CA ALA A 208 -7.40 -22.41 -12.22
C ALA A 208 -8.17 -21.43 -13.11
N PRO A 209 -9.28 -20.79 -12.67
CA PRO A 209 -9.94 -19.73 -13.44
C PRO A 209 -8.99 -18.57 -13.77
N GLN A 210 -8.26 -18.06 -12.77
CA GLN A 210 -7.29 -16.97 -12.95
C GLN A 210 -6.19 -17.31 -13.95
N ALA A 211 -5.70 -18.55 -13.96
CA ALA A 211 -4.72 -19.00 -14.95
C ALA A 211 -5.27 -18.92 -16.39
N MET A 212 -6.57 -19.15 -16.59
CA MET A 212 -7.23 -19.03 -17.89
C MET A 212 -7.35 -17.56 -18.31
N ASP A 213 -7.65 -16.66 -17.36
CA ASP A 213 -7.72 -15.23 -17.63
C ASP A 213 -6.34 -14.68 -18.02
N LEU A 214 -5.29 -15.04 -17.28
CA LEU A 214 -3.91 -14.72 -17.63
C LEU A 214 -3.52 -15.28 -18.99
N ALA A 215 -3.88 -16.53 -19.30
CA ALA A 215 -3.60 -17.12 -20.61
C ALA A 215 -4.20 -16.30 -21.76
N ARG A 216 -5.46 -15.84 -21.64
CA ARG A 216 -6.09 -14.94 -22.62
C ARG A 216 -5.39 -13.59 -22.71
N LEU A 217 -5.03 -12.99 -21.58
CA LEU A 217 -4.31 -11.71 -21.52
C LEU A 217 -2.95 -11.79 -22.20
N LEU A 218 -2.29 -12.95 -22.11
CA LEU A 218 -1.02 -13.23 -22.78
C LEU A 218 -1.18 -13.65 -24.26
N GLY A 219 -2.40 -13.54 -24.82
CA GLY A 219 -2.67 -13.73 -26.24
C GLY A 219 -3.04 -15.16 -26.65
N LEU A 220 -3.33 -16.06 -25.70
CA LEU A 220 -3.79 -17.41 -26.03
C LEU A 220 -5.29 -17.41 -26.39
N VAL A 221 -5.63 -18.12 -27.47
CA VAL A 221 -7.02 -18.38 -27.83
C VAL A 221 -7.48 -19.67 -27.15
N ILE A 222 -8.35 -19.54 -26.15
CA ILE A 222 -8.95 -20.66 -25.42
C ILE A 222 -10.28 -21.03 -26.07
N ARG A 223 -10.47 -22.30 -26.42
CA ARG A 223 -11.68 -22.84 -27.06
C ARG A 223 -12.30 -23.95 -26.22
#